data_AF-A0A251W987-F1
#
_entry.id   AF-A0A251W987-F1
#
_cell.length_a   1.000
_cell.length_b   1.000
_cell.length_c   1.000
_cell.angle_alpha   90.00
_cell.angle_beta   90.00
_cell.angle_gamma   90.00
#
_symmetry.space_group_name_H-M   'P 1'
#
loop_
_entity.id
_entity.type
_entity.pdbx_description
1 polymer ?
#
loop_
_entity_poly.entity_id
_entity_poly.type
_entity_poly.pdbx_seq_one_letter_code
_entity_poly.pdbx_strand_id
1 'polypeptide(L)' 'MGVLPMFIFNQFLDLRRSLWWEYLCQPLFSSTEGVVWHPKRFMATRRLQFLERCWQYQITQHLESCWQQSMTSLQS' A
#
# COMPACT_ATOMS: atom_id res chain seq x y z
N MET A 1 -23.46 -4.66 -3.49
CA MET A 1 -22.64 -5.30 -2.44
C MET A 1 -21.19 -5.23 -2.90
N GLY A 2 -20.46 -4.21 -2.44
CA GLY A 2 -19.05 -4.04 -2.82
C GLY A 2 -18.22 -5.04 -2.06
N VAL A 3 -17.67 -6.03 -2.76
CA VAL A 3 -16.60 -6.86 -2.22
C VAL A 3 -15.39 -5.95 -2.15
N LEU A 4 -15.23 -5.24 -1.03
CA LEU A 4 -13.94 -4.64 -0.69
C LEU A 4 -12.97 -5.82 -0.63
N PRO A 5 -12.02 -5.93 -1.57
CA PRO A 5 -11.09 -7.04 -1.55
C PRO A 5 -10.35 -7.01 -0.21
N MET A 6 -10.20 -8.19 0.41
CA MET A 6 -9.57 -8.44 1.70
C MET A 6 -8.20 -7.73 1.90
N PHE A 7 -7.58 -7.27 0.81
CA PHE A 7 -6.40 -6.41 0.75
C PHE A 7 -6.56 -5.05 1.43
N ILE A 8 -7.77 -4.47 1.45
CA ILE A 8 -8.01 -3.11 1.98
C ILE A 8 -7.90 -3.07 3.51
N PHE A 9 -8.34 -4.14 4.20
CA PHE A 9 -8.31 -4.18 5.66
C PHE A 9 -6.88 -4.35 6.21
N ASN A 10 -6.02 -5.10 5.50
CA ASN A 10 -4.62 -5.27 5.88
C ASN A 10 -3.78 -4.00 5.66
N GLN A 11 -4.11 -3.17 4.66
CA GLN A 11 -3.30 -2.01 4.28
C GLN A 11 -3.52 -0.79 5.19
N PHE A 12 -4.72 -0.61 5.74
CA PHE A 12 -5.01 0.47 6.71
C PHE A 12 -4.54 0.11 8.14
N LEU A 13 -4.43 -1.18 8.45
CA LEU A 13 -3.86 -1.66 9.73
C LEU A 13 -2.34 -1.41 9.83
N ASP A 14 -1.64 -1.23 8.71
CA ASP A 14 -0.22 -0.87 8.67
C ASP A 14 0.02 0.54 9.26
N LEU A 15 -0.93 1.47 9.08
CA LEU A 15 -0.83 2.84 9.60
C LEU A 15 -0.81 2.92 11.14
N ARG A 16 -1.35 1.89 11.82
CA ARG A 16 -1.39 1.80 13.28
C ARG A 16 -0.23 0.97 13.84
N ARG A 17 0.53 0.29 12.98
CA ARG A 17 1.68 -0.51 13.41
C ARG A 17 2.86 0.43 13.63
N SER A 18 3.47 0.35 14.81
CA SER A 18 4.63 1.18 15.14
C SER A 18 5.77 0.86 14.16
N LEU A 19 6.26 1.87 13.43
CA LEU A 19 7.41 1.75 12.53
C LEU A 19 8.66 1.17 13.23
N TRP A 20 8.77 1.37 14.55
CA TRP A 20 9.81 0.77 15.38
C TRP A 20 9.64 -0.74 15.52
N TRP A 21 8.41 -1.22 15.66
CA TRP A 21 8.13 -2.66 15.74
C TRP A 21 8.45 -3.36 14.42
N GLU A 22 8.10 -2.75 13.28
CA GLU A 22 8.49 -3.28 11.97
C GLU A 22 10.00 -3.31 11.75
N TYR A 23 10.71 -2.31 12.27
CA TYR A 23 12.17 -2.30 12.21
C TYR A 23 12.79 -3.45 13.02
N LEU A 24 12.25 -3.73 14.22
CA LEU A 24 12.70 -4.83 15.06
C LEU A 24 12.30 -6.20 14.50
N CYS A 25 11.14 -6.27 13.84
CA CYS A 25 10.64 -7.48 13.18
C CYS A 25 11.06 -7.56 11.71
N GLN A 26 12.13 -6.86 11.29
CA GLN A 26 12.70 -7.12 9.98
C GLN A 26 12.95 -8.62 9.85
N PRO A 27 12.67 -9.21 8.68
CA PRO A 27 12.95 -10.61 8.47
C PRO A 27 14.47 -10.79 8.45
N LEU A 28 15.06 -11.03 9.62
CA LEU A 28 16.50 -11.16 9.84
C LEU A 28 17.11 -12.31 9.02
N PHE A 29 16.26 -13.20 8.51
CA PHE A 29 16.63 -14.42 7.80
C PHE A 29 15.86 -14.63 6.49
N SER A 30 15.24 -13.60 5.90
CA SER A 30 14.67 -13.78 4.54
C SER A 30 15.79 -13.72 3.50
N SER A 31 15.88 -14.76 2.68
CA SER A 31 16.81 -14.79 1.54
C SER A 31 16.47 -13.75 0.46
N THR A 32 15.25 -13.22 0.49
CA THR A 32 14.68 -12.39 -0.58
C THR A 32 14.79 -10.89 -0.31
N GLU A 33 14.87 -10.49 0.96
CA GLU A 33 14.92 -9.08 1.37
C GLU A 33 16.17 -8.84 2.22
N GLY A 34 17.07 -7.98 1.73
CA GLY A 34 18.26 -7.62 2.49
C GLY A 34 17.89 -6.84 3.76
N VAL A 35 18.37 -7.30 4.92
CA VAL A 35 18.18 -6.62 6.21
C VAL A 35 18.79 -5.22 6.16
N VAL A 36 18.00 -4.19 6.53
CA VAL A 36 18.44 -2.79 6.54
C VAL A 36 18.73 -2.37 7.98
N TRP A 37 19.99 -2.47 8.36
CA TRP A 37 20.50 -2.12 9.70
C TRP A 37 20.54 -0.63 10.01
N HIS A 38 20.40 0.23 9.01
CA HIS A 38 20.40 1.68 9.23
C HIS A 38 18.96 2.17 9.42
N PRO A 39 18.56 2.58 10.64
CA PRO A 39 17.17 2.93 10.93
C PRO A 39 16.67 4.10 10.07
N LYS A 40 17.52 5.10 9.80
CA LYS A 40 17.18 6.21 8.89
C LYS A 40 16.89 5.73 7.47
N ARG A 41 17.68 4.77 6.95
CA ARG A 41 17.47 4.21 5.61
C ARG A 41 16.20 3.37 5.56
N PHE A 42 15.97 2.52 6.57
CA PHE A 42 14.74 1.74 6.68
C PHE A 42 13.49 2.64 6.67
N MET A 43 13.49 3.71 7.48
CA MET A 43 12.37 4.65 7.55
C MET A 43 12.14 5.35 6.20
N ALA A 44 13.20 5.74 5.49
CA ALA A 44 13.09 6.34 4.17
C ALA A 44 12.50 5.36 3.15
N THR A 45 13.00 4.12 3.11
CA THR A 45 12.49 3.07 2.22
C THR A 45 11.03 2.75 2.51
N ARG A 46 10.64 2.61 3.79
CA ARG A 46 9.25 2.38 4.19
C ARG A 46 8.32 3.51 3.76
N ARG A 47 8.75 4.77 3.91
CA ARG A 47 7.98 5.93 3.45
C ARG A 47 7.78 5.93 1.94
N LEU A 48 8.82 5.61 1.17
CA LEU A 48 8.71 5.51 -0.28
C LEU A 48 7.74 4.40 -0.70
N GLN A 49 7.89 3.19 -0.14
CA GLN A 49 6.97 2.07 -0.41
C GLN A 49 5.52 2.42 -0.07
N PHE A 50 5.30 3.16 1.03
CA PHE A 50 3.99 3.63 1.40
C PHE A 50 3.41 4.60 0.35
N LEU A 51 4.20 5.61 -0.04
CA LEU A 51 3.78 6.59 -1.05
C LEU A 51 3.48 5.94 -2.39
N GLU A 52 4.28 4.97 -2.83
CA GLU A 52 4.05 4.20 -4.05
C GLU A 52 2.70 3.46 -4.01
N ARG A 53 2.37 2.82 -2.89
CA ARG A 53 1.08 2.13 -2.71
C ARG A 53 -0.09 3.10 -2.70
N CYS A 54 0.03 4.23 -1.99
CA CYS A 54 -0.99 5.28 -1.99
C CYS A 54 -1.23 5.83 -3.39
N TRP A 55 -0.15 6.05 -4.14
CA TRP A 55 -0.22 6.53 -5.51
C TRP A 55 -0.93 5.52 -6.42
N GLN A 56 -0.57 4.24 -6.33
CA GLN A 56 -1.24 3.17 -7.07
C GLN A 56 -2.74 3.12 -6.75
N TYR A 57 -3.09 3.18 -5.46
CA TYR A 57 -4.49 3.20 -5.03
C TYR A 57 -5.27 4.36 -5.64
N GLN A 58 -4.70 5.58 -5.58
CA GLN A 58 -5.34 6.76 -6.16
C GLN A 58 -5.55 6.63 -7.67
N ILE A 59 -4.58 6.10 -8.39
CA ILE A 59 -4.70 5.85 -9.83
C ILE A 59 -5.81 4.83 -10.11
N THR A 60 -5.83 3.71 -9.39
CA THR A 60 -6.86 2.68 -9.58
C THR A 60 -8.25 3.25 -9.32
N GLN A 61 -8.43 4.00 -8.24
CA GLN A 61 -9.69 4.66 -7.92
C GLN A 61 -10.12 5.66 -9.01
N HIS A 62 -9.17 6.45 -9.53
CA HIS A 62 -9.47 7.38 -10.61
C HIS A 62 -9.90 6.64 -11.88
N LEU A 63 -9.19 5.58 -12.26
CA LEU A 63 -9.52 4.75 -13.43
C LEU A 63 -10.90 4.09 -13.28
N GLU A 64 -11.22 3.58 -12.09
CA GLU A 64 -12.55 3.03 -11.78
C GLU A 64 -13.64 4.10 -11.99
N SER A 65 -13.41 5.32 -11.50
CA SER A 65 -14.37 6.41 -11.64
C SER A 65 -14.58 6.84 -13.11
N CYS A 66 -13.51 6.93 -13.90
CA CYS A 66 -13.60 7.19 -15.34
C CYS A 66 -14.33 6.07 -16.08
N TRP A 67 -14.04 4.81 -15.73
CA TRP A 67 -14.68 3.66 -16.35
C TRP A 67 -16.18 3.65 -16.06
N GLN A 68 -16.59 3.95 -14.83
CA GLN A 68 -17.99 4.08 -14.47
C GLN A 68 -18.69 5.22 -15.23
N GLN A 69 -18.05 6.38 -15.37
CA GLN A 69 -18.59 7.51 -16.14
C GLN A 69 -18.83 7.13 -17.60
N SER A 70 -17.86 6.46 -18.25
CA SER A 70 -18.02 6.01 -19.64
C SER A 70 -19.18 5.04 -19.81
N MET A 71 -19.34 4.09 -18.89
CA MET A 71 -20.46 3.14 -18.91
C MET A 71 -21.82 3.86 -18.77
N THR A 72 -21.90 4.88 -17.92
CA THR A 72 -23.13 5.67 -17.76
C THR A 72 -23.45 6.52 -18.99
N SER A 73 -22.44 7.07 -19.69
CA SER A 73 -22.65 7.86 -20.90
C SER A 73 -23.11 7.06 -22.12
N LEU A 74 -22.91 5.73 -22.12
CA LEU A 74 -23.33 4.84 -23.20
C LEU A 74 -24.76 4.28 -23.01
N GLN A 75 -25.35 4.47 -21.82
CA GLN A 75 -26.71 4.04 -21.49
C GLN A 75 -27.76 5.16 -21.60
N SER A 76 -27.31 6.40 -21.81
CA SER A 76 -28.15 7.58 -22.10
C SER A 76 -28.20 7.87 -23.59
#